data_AF-A0A3B1DVT0-F1
#
_entry.id   AF-A0A3B1DVT0-F1
#
_cell.length_a   1.000
_cell.length_b   1.000
_cell.length_c   1.000
_cell.angle_alpha   90.00
_cell.angle_beta   90.00
_cell.angle_gamma   90.00
#
_symmetry.space_group_name_H-M   'P 1'
#
loop_
_entity.id
_entity.type
_entity.pdbx_description
1 polymer ?
#
loop_
_entity_poly.entity_id
_entity_poly.type
_entity_poly.pdbx_seq_one_letter_code
_entity_poly.pdbx_strand_id
1 'polypeptide(L)'
;MRRLILVLLIVFTLLAPFAYDALAQSGDAKKQKEDKATSSAHEKKTHSSLLTIKNEPPRKSAYEKVDHVFATIVKKIELVLFYRIGASKQTYIVIEPHEYYIRNRGDKGDFRGLDPSNNRTLNEDDIELLAAQKKLVEGKKKPYRLGHINKKPVEYITIQHDAKLNNKVIPYGKKYVLKTEENKYHMVGAMRNLLSDKEVLTTNDIEELNQQGELKLDVKTRSHLLEESVGGAPVVVVWLAIGAVFFTIYMRGYNFWGFFHSIEIVRGKYDNPHEEGEVTHFQALASALSATVGLGNIAGVTIAMTLGGPGAFFWMLFCGLFGMTSKFVECTLGQKYRTVKPDGTILGGPMRYLKRGLEEIGLKPLGIVLSFIFTVMCILASFGGGNMFQSNQSGATVLAQIQQSEI
;
A
#
# COMPACT_ATOMS: atom_id res chain seq x y z
N MET A 1 10.06 -0.67 -37.31
CA MET A 1 8.74 -0.78 -36.65
C MET A 1 8.52 -2.09 -35.89
N ARG A 2 8.47 -3.28 -36.53
CA ARG A 2 8.25 -4.57 -35.83
C ARG A 2 9.18 -4.85 -34.64
N ARG A 3 10.45 -4.42 -34.70
CA ARG A 3 11.44 -4.58 -33.61
C ARG A 3 11.18 -3.68 -32.40
N LEU A 4 10.73 -2.44 -32.61
CA LEU A 4 10.42 -1.49 -31.53
C LEU A 4 9.15 -1.92 -30.76
N ILE A 5 8.19 -2.49 -31.48
CA ILE A 5 6.92 -2.99 -30.94
C ILE A 5 7.14 -4.17 -30.00
N LEU A 6 8.00 -5.13 -30.39
CA LEU A 6 8.31 -6.26 -29.50
C LEU A 6 9.04 -5.79 -28.24
N VAL A 7 9.99 -4.86 -28.36
CA VAL A 7 10.75 -4.32 -27.21
C VAL A 7 9.84 -3.55 -26.24
N LEU A 8 8.95 -2.70 -26.74
CA LEU A 8 7.94 -2.03 -25.90
C LEU A 8 7.00 -3.02 -25.21
N LEU A 9 6.56 -4.07 -25.92
CA LEU A 9 5.77 -5.19 -25.38
C LEU A 9 6.49 -5.94 -24.27
N ILE A 10 7.77 -6.22 -24.46
CA ILE A 10 8.57 -6.98 -23.51
C ILE A 10 8.74 -6.22 -22.19
N VAL A 11 9.05 -4.93 -22.28
CA VAL A 11 9.16 -4.06 -21.09
C VAL A 11 7.79 -3.93 -20.41
N PHE A 12 6.71 -3.88 -21.17
CA PHE A 12 5.33 -3.84 -20.66
C PHE A 12 4.92 -5.11 -19.92
N THR A 13 5.16 -6.29 -20.51
CA THR A 13 4.86 -7.60 -19.92
C THR A 13 5.64 -7.86 -18.63
N LEU A 14 6.88 -7.38 -18.52
CA LEU A 14 7.69 -7.52 -17.31
C LEU A 14 7.21 -6.62 -16.16
N LEU A 15 6.59 -5.48 -16.48
CA LEU A 15 6.14 -4.49 -15.49
C LEU A 15 4.67 -4.67 -15.07
N ALA A 16 3.84 -5.32 -15.90
CA ALA A 16 2.41 -5.52 -15.64
C ALA A 16 2.10 -6.28 -14.32
N PRO A 17 2.80 -7.38 -13.97
CA PRO A 17 2.58 -8.06 -12.68
C PRO A 17 2.89 -7.15 -11.49
N PHE A 18 3.88 -6.26 -11.65
CA PHE A 18 4.37 -5.37 -10.61
C PHE A 18 3.47 -4.16 -10.36
N ALA A 19 2.87 -3.60 -11.40
CA ALA A 19 1.97 -2.47 -11.26
C ALA A 19 0.68 -2.83 -10.53
N TYR A 20 0.16 -4.03 -10.79
CA TYR A 20 -1.06 -4.55 -10.16
C TYR A 20 -0.82 -4.90 -8.69
N ASP A 21 0.23 -5.69 -8.40
CA ASP A 21 0.55 -6.10 -7.02
C ASP A 21 0.92 -4.92 -6.13
N ALA A 22 1.64 -3.94 -6.65
CA ALA A 22 2.11 -2.85 -5.82
C ALA A 22 1.10 -1.67 -5.74
N LEU A 23 0.09 -1.57 -6.62
CA LEU A 23 -1.08 -0.73 -6.37
C LEU A 23 -1.96 -1.31 -5.26
N ALA A 24 -2.21 -2.63 -5.29
CA ALA A 24 -2.94 -3.36 -4.25
C ALA A 24 -2.20 -3.32 -2.90
N GLN A 25 -0.87 -3.50 -2.92
CA GLN A 25 -0.03 -3.35 -1.73
C GLN A 25 0.19 -1.89 -1.32
N SER A 26 0.11 -0.86 -2.16
CA SER A 26 0.35 0.53 -1.69
C SER A 26 -0.76 1.07 -0.78
N GLY A 27 -2.00 0.60 -0.96
CA GLY A 27 -3.12 0.92 -0.08
C GLY A 27 -2.99 0.24 1.28
N ASP A 28 -2.58 -1.03 1.28
CA ASP A 28 -2.48 -1.83 2.50
C ASP A 28 -1.11 -1.70 3.20
N ALA A 29 -0.04 -1.42 2.46
CA ALA A 29 1.26 -1.03 2.99
C ALA A 29 1.25 0.39 3.53
N LYS A 30 0.29 1.26 3.16
CA LYS A 30 0.05 2.51 3.90
C LYS A 30 -0.65 2.25 5.23
N LYS A 31 -1.62 1.33 5.27
CA LYS A 31 -2.32 0.93 6.50
C LYS A 31 -1.43 0.13 7.46
N GLN A 32 -0.72 -0.88 6.95
CA GLN A 32 0.29 -1.65 7.69
C GLN A 32 1.60 -0.90 7.95
N LYS A 33 2.02 0.10 7.13
CA LYS A 33 3.10 1.04 7.52
C LYS A 33 2.58 2.07 8.51
N GLU A 34 1.33 2.50 8.53
CA GLU A 34 0.81 3.31 9.63
C GLU A 34 0.83 2.53 10.94
N ASP A 35 0.49 1.23 10.91
CA ASP A 35 0.52 0.34 12.08
C ASP A 35 1.95 -0.15 12.47
N LYS A 36 2.89 -0.31 11.52
CA LYS A 36 4.31 -0.66 11.80
C LYS A 36 5.24 0.53 11.97
N ALA A 37 4.95 1.70 11.39
CA ALA A 37 5.75 2.92 11.55
C ALA A 37 5.41 3.63 12.88
N THR A 38 4.17 3.54 13.39
CA THR A 38 3.87 3.88 14.79
C THR A 38 4.65 2.99 15.77
N SER A 39 4.93 1.73 15.39
CA SER A 39 5.71 0.80 16.23
C SER A 39 7.25 0.99 16.16
N SER A 40 7.79 1.53 15.05
CA SER A 40 9.26 1.63 14.84
C SER A 40 9.82 3.06 14.81
N ALA A 41 8.98 4.10 14.77
CA ALA A 41 9.45 5.49 14.74
C ALA A 41 9.76 6.09 16.13
N HIS A 42 9.42 5.43 17.24
CA HIS A 42 9.79 5.92 18.58
C HIS A 42 11.29 5.73 18.93
N GLU A 43 12.13 5.33 17.98
CA GLU A 43 13.51 4.91 18.24
C GLU A 43 14.54 5.72 17.43
N LYS A 44 14.73 7.00 17.79
CA LYS A 44 16.08 7.65 17.84
C LYS A 44 16.03 9.15 18.24
N LYS A 45 16.31 9.36 19.54
CA LYS A 45 17.06 10.46 20.18
C LYS A 45 16.73 11.92 19.82
N THR A 46 15.96 12.54 20.71
CA THR A 46 15.94 13.98 21.00
C THR A 46 16.81 14.26 22.23
N HIS A 47 17.74 15.21 22.14
CA HIS A 47 18.43 15.78 23.30
C HIS A 47 17.77 17.12 23.63
N SER A 48 16.99 17.15 24.72
CA SER A 48 16.89 18.28 25.64
C SER A 48 16.43 17.70 26.98
N SER A 49 17.24 17.90 28.01
CA SER A 49 17.16 17.57 29.46
C SER A 49 15.90 16.93 30.11
N LEU A 50 15.23 15.95 29.50
CA LEU A 50 14.24 15.09 30.15
C LEU A 50 14.44 13.62 29.71
N LEU A 51 14.92 12.80 30.65
CA LEU A 51 14.64 11.37 30.83
C LEU A 51 14.19 10.57 29.58
N THR A 52 15.10 10.29 28.64
CA THR A 52 14.77 9.55 27.41
C THR A 52 14.50 8.07 27.68
N ILE A 53 13.24 7.64 27.52
CA ILE A 53 12.81 6.23 27.59
C ILE A 53 13.39 5.45 26.41
N LYS A 54 14.38 4.57 26.64
CA LYS A 54 14.93 3.69 25.59
C LYS A 54 14.17 2.37 25.53
N ASN A 55 13.40 2.16 24.47
CA ASN A 55 12.79 0.86 24.13
C ASN A 55 13.88 -0.17 23.80
N GLU A 56 13.71 -1.40 24.26
CA GLU A 56 14.58 -2.51 23.87
C GLU A 56 13.97 -3.21 22.65
N PRO A 57 14.62 -3.20 21.48
CA PRO A 57 14.08 -3.88 20.31
C PRO A 57 14.10 -5.39 20.58
N PRO A 58 13.02 -6.13 20.24
CA PRO A 58 12.96 -7.56 20.46
C PRO A 58 14.11 -8.29 19.75
N ARG A 59 14.59 -9.38 20.35
CA ARG A 59 15.67 -10.20 19.80
C ARG A 59 15.27 -10.73 18.44
N LYS A 60 15.96 -10.28 17.37
CA LYS A 60 15.59 -10.56 15.98
C LYS A 60 15.53 -12.07 15.71
N SER A 61 14.34 -12.60 15.45
CA SER A 61 14.14 -13.99 15.05
C SER A 61 14.71 -14.24 13.64
N ALA A 62 15.04 -15.49 13.29
CA ALA A 62 15.49 -15.85 11.93
C ALA A 62 14.49 -15.37 10.86
N TYR A 63 13.20 -15.41 11.18
CA TYR A 63 12.12 -14.88 10.33
C TYR A 63 12.21 -13.36 10.11
N GLU A 64 12.56 -12.57 11.14
CA GLU A 64 12.67 -11.10 11.01
C GLU A 64 13.89 -10.68 10.20
N LYS A 65 14.95 -11.50 10.14
CA LYS A 65 16.09 -11.26 9.24
C LYS A 65 15.69 -11.43 7.77
N VAL A 66 14.97 -12.51 7.47
CA VAL A 66 14.44 -12.77 6.11
C VAL A 66 13.44 -11.68 5.72
N ASP A 67 12.52 -11.34 6.62
CA ASP A 67 11.54 -10.27 6.42
C ASP A 67 12.21 -8.92 6.16
N HIS A 68 13.26 -8.57 6.91
CA HIS A 68 13.99 -7.31 6.69
C HIS A 68 14.71 -7.25 5.34
N VAL A 69 15.32 -8.36 4.91
CA VAL A 69 15.98 -8.43 3.58
C VAL A 69 14.94 -8.31 2.48
N PHE A 70 13.85 -9.08 2.57
CA PHE A 70 12.73 -9.01 1.63
C PHE A 70 12.13 -7.60 1.58
N ALA A 71 11.81 -7.01 2.74
CA ALA A 71 11.28 -5.66 2.84
C ALA A 71 12.22 -4.61 2.24
N THR A 72 13.54 -4.77 2.38
CA THR A 72 14.52 -3.85 1.78
C THR A 72 14.50 -3.94 0.25
N ILE A 73 14.42 -5.15 -0.30
CA ILE A 73 14.34 -5.37 -1.76
C ILE A 73 13.03 -4.80 -2.30
N VAL A 74 11.91 -5.17 -1.69
CA VAL A 74 10.57 -4.66 -2.06
C VAL A 74 10.54 -3.15 -2.00
N LYS A 75 11.09 -2.53 -0.95
CA LYS A 75 11.13 -1.06 -0.82
C LYS A 75 11.96 -0.38 -1.91
N LYS A 76 13.06 -1.00 -2.37
CA LYS A 76 13.83 -0.47 -3.51
C LYS A 76 13.03 -0.55 -4.80
N ILE A 77 12.34 -1.67 -5.03
CA ILE A 77 11.50 -1.86 -6.21
C ILE A 77 10.28 -0.91 -6.18
N GLU A 78 9.63 -0.79 -5.01
CA GLU A 78 8.56 0.17 -4.73
C GLU A 78 9.01 1.59 -5.08
N LEU A 79 10.19 2.00 -4.61
CA LEU A 79 10.72 3.35 -4.85
C LEU A 79 10.93 3.64 -6.34
N VAL A 80 11.34 2.66 -7.14
CA VAL A 80 11.57 2.82 -8.57
C VAL A 80 10.24 2.79 -9.34
N LEU A 81 9.39 1.80 -9.09
CA LEU A 81 8.14 1.62 -9.84
C LEU A 81 7.07 2.64 -9.47
N PHE A 82 7.00 3.00 -8.18
CA PHE A 82 6.08 3.97 -7.62
C PHE A 82 6.71 5.33 -7.43
N TYR A 83 7.87 5.56 -8.06
CA TYR A 83 8.36 6.92 -8.25
C TYR A 83 7.23 7.74 -8.89
N ARG A 84 6.90 8.88 -8.29
CA ARG A 84 5.79 9.70 -8.74
C ARG A 84 6.32 10.80 -9.65
N ILE A 85 5.90 10.77 -10.91
CA ILE A 85 6.21 11.83 -11.86
C ILE A 85 5.26 12.99 -11.62
N GLY A 86 5.78 14.22 -11.55
CA GLY A 86 4.97 15.43 -11.40
C GLY A 86 4.37 15.61 -10.00
N ALA A 87 4.95 14.96 -8.99
CA ALA A 87 4.54 15.17 -7.60
C ALA A 87 5.16 16.46 -7.05
N SER A 88 4.37 17.24 -6.32
CA SER A 88 4.84 18.42 -5.60
C SER A 88 5.22 18.03 -4.16
N LYS A 89 6.19 18.73 -3.60
CA LYS A 89 6.49 18.65 -2.18
C LYS A 89 5.55 19.54 -1.40
N GLN A 90 4.99 19.01 -0.32
CA GLN A 90 4.08 19.73 0.55
C GLN A 90 4.58 19.59 1.98
N THR A 91 4.68 20.75 2.66
CA THR A 91 5.05 20.79 4.07
C THR A 91 3.79 20.69 4.90
N TYR A 92 3.81 19.86 5.93
CA TYR A 92 2.69 19.66 6.83
C TYR A 92 3.17 19.44 8.26
N ILE A 93 2.23 19.57 9.18
CA ILE A 93 2.38 19.33 10.61
C ILE A 93 1.30 18.35 11.01
N VAL A 94 1.59 17.49 11.99
CA VAL A 94 0.58 16.62 12.60
C VAL A 94 0.53 16.94 14.08
N ILE A 95 -0.68 17.10 14.59
CA ILE A 95 -0.92 17.31 16.02
C ILE A 95 -1.06 15.93 16.66
N GLU A 96 -0.05 15.55 17.44
CA GLU A 96 0.03 14.28 18.15
C GLU A 96 0.60 14.51 19.54
N PRO A 97 -0.20 15.08 20.46
CA PRO A 97 0.23 15.19 21.83
C PRO A 97 0.25 13.82 22.50
N HIS A 98 1.29 13.61 23.29
CA HIS A 98 1.53 12.35 23.98
C HIS A 98 1.80 12.66 25.44
N GLU A 99 0.91 12.19 26.32
CA GLU A 99 1.21 12.13 27.75
C GLU A 99 1.86 10.79 28.07
N TYR A 100 3.00 10.84 28.75
CA TYR A 100 3.71 9.65 29.21
C TYR A 100 3.46 9.46 30.70
N TYR A 101 2.99 8.28 31.08
CA TYR A 101 2.90 7.85 32.47
C TYR A 101 3.84 6.69 32.71
N ILE A 102 4.56 6.70 33.83
CA ILE A 102 5.65 5.78 34.12
C ILE A 102 5.44 5.08 35.44
N ARG A 103 5.93 3.84 35.52
CA ARG A 103 6.02 3.02 36.73
C ARG A 103 7.33 2.27 36.73
N ASN A 104 7.90 2.01 37.91
CA ASN A 104 9.08 1.16 37.99
C ASN A 104 8.72 -0.28 37.58
N ARG A 105 9.60 -0.95 36.84
CA ARG A 105 9.31 -2.30 36.35
C ARG A 105 9.09 -3.27 37.50
N GLY A 106 7.93 -3.96 37.49
CA GLY A 106 7.53 -4.93 38.52
C GLY A 106 6.92 -4.32 39.78
N ASP A 107 6.79 -2.99 39.84
CA ASP A 107 6.02 -2.32 40.88
C ASP A 107 4.51 -2.50 40.62
N LYS A 108 3.72 -2.67 41.68
CA LYS A 108 2.25 -2.80 41.61
C LYS A 108 1.52 -1.48 41.86
N GLY A 109 2.26 -0.39 42.11
CA GLY A 109 1.67 0.93 42.29
C GLY A 109 1.09 1.53 41.00
N ASP A 110 0.51 2.72 41.14
CA ASP A 110 -0.11 3.45 40.04
C ASP A 110 0.93 4.05 39.10
N PHE A 111 0.57 4.23 37.83
CA PHE A 111 1.43 4.94 36.88
C PHE A 111 1.39 6.45 37.16
N ARG A 112 2.55 7.09 37.22
CA ARG A 112 2.68 8.52 37.49
C ARG A 112 3.06 9.29 36.24
N GLY A 113 2.50 10.48 36.05
CA GLY A 113 2.88 11.37 34.94
C GLY A 113 4.39 11.61 34.90
N LEU A 114 4.98 11.58 33.70
CA LEU A 114 6.39 11.90 33.48
C LEU A 114 6.64 13.42 33.58
N ASP A 115 5.64 14.22 33.25
CA ASP A 115 5.69 15.67 33.36
C ASP A 115 5.54 16.10 34.84
N PRO A 116 6.50 16.86 35.40
CA PRO A 116 6.42 17.33 36.80
C PRO A 116 5.20 18.21 37.10
N SER A 117 4.56 18.79 36.08
CA SER A 117 3.33 19.58 36.22
C SER A 117 2.06 18.72 36.33
N ASN A 118 2.14 17.44 35.95
CA ASN A 118 1.01 16.52 35.93
C ASN A 118 1.02 15.60 37.16
N ASN A 119 0.24 15.96 38.18
CA ASN A 119 0.07 15.17 39.40
C ASN A 119 -0.92 14.00 39.26
N ARG A 120 -1.43 13.72 38.06
CA ARG A 120 -2.36 12.62 37.83
C ARG A 120 -1.65 11.28 37.94
N THR A 121 -2.30 10.34 38.63
CA THR A 121 -1.93 8.93 38.63
C THR A 121 -2.98 8.11 37.87
N LEU A 122 -2.56 7.02 37.26
CA LEU A 122 -3.45 6.10 36.54
C LEU A 122 -3.41 4.74 37.19
N ASN A 123 -4.60 4.26 37.55
CA ASN A 123 -4.80 2.93 38.10
C ASN A 123 -5.07 1.94 36.97
N GLU A 124 -5.04 0.64 37.27
CA GLU A 124 -5.26 -0.41 36.26
C GLU A 124 -6.67 -0.32 35.60
N ASP A 125 -7.70 0.08 36.37
CA ASP A 125 -9.06 0.31 35.85
C ASP A 125 -9.14 1.52 34.89
N ASP A 126 -8.39 2.58 35.18
CA ASP A 126 -8.31 3.76 34.29
C ASP A 126 -7.65 3.42 32.96
N ILE A 127 -6.66 2.52 33.01
CA ILE A 127 -5.94 2.04 31.83
C ILE A 127 -6.86 1.20 30.94
N GLU A 128 -7.68 0.33 31.54
CA GLU A 128 -8.67 -0.46 30.81
C GLU A 128 -9.75 0.43 30.18
N LEU A 129 -10.22 1.45 30.91
CA LEU A 129 -11.16 2.43 30.38
C LEU A 129 -10.56 3.24 29.21
N LEU A 130 -9.31 3.67 29.32
CA LEU A 130 -8.62 4.41 28.26
C LEU A 130 -8.34 3.54 27.02
N ALA A 131 -8.06 2.26 27.22
CA ALA A 131 -7.94 1.28 26.14
C ALA A 131 -9.30 1.07 25.43
N ALA A 132 -10.38 0.91 26.19
CA ALA A 132 -11.74 0.82 25.64
C ALA A 132 -12.14 2.09 24.86
N GLN A 133 -11.67 3.27 25.29
CA GLN A 133 -11.87 4.55 24.59
C GLN A 133 -10.95 4.75 23.37
N LYS A 134 -10.04 3.82 23.06
CA LYS A 134 -9.03 3.94 22.00
C LYS A 134 -8.12 5.17 22.14
N LYS A 135 -7.92 5.65 23.37
CA LYS A 135 -7.04 6.78 23.69
C LYS A 135 -5.65 6.35 24.16
N LEU A 136 -5.41 5.04 24.22
CA LEU A 136 -4.18 4.46 24.72
C LEU A 136 -3.40 3.83 23.56
N VAL A 137 -2.08 4.09 23.52
CA VAL A 137 -1.19 3.43 22.56
C VAL A 137 -0.84 2.05 23.09
N GLU A 138 -1.58 1.04 22.63
CA GLU A 138 -1.43 -0.34 23.11
C GLU A 138 -0.05 -0.94 22.82
N GLY A 139 0.51 -1.64 23.82
CA GLY A 139 1.66 -2.50 23.63
C GLY A 139 1.25 -3.86 23.05
N LYS A 140 2.17 -4.54 22.35
CA LYS A 140 1.92 -5.79 21.62
C LYS A 140 1.19 -6.90 22.40
N LYS A 141 1.32 -6.96 23.72
CA LYS A 141 0.72 -8.00 24.60
C LYS A 141 0.11 -7.46 25.89
N LYS A 142 0.34 -6.18 26.21
CA LYS A 142 -0.04 -5.53 27.46
C LYS A 142 -0.31 -4.05 27.16
N PRO A 143 -1.18 -3.37 27.92
CA PRO A 143 -1.50 -1.96 27.68
C PRO A 143 -0.28 -1.03 27.90
N TYR A 144 0.73 -1.46 28.66
CA TYR A 144 1.96 -0.71 28.86
C TYR A 144 3.14 -1.24 28.02
N ARG A 145 4.08 -0.34 27.71
CA ARG A 145 5.31 -0.60 26.99
C ARG A 145 6.50 -0.60 27.95
N LEU A 146 7.56 -1.33 27.60
CA LEU A 146 8.77 -1.42 28.41
C LEU A 146 9.84 -0.46 27.88
N GLY A 147 10.47 0.30 28.78
CA GLY A 147 11.52 1.23 28.42
C GLY A 147 12.51 1.49 29.55
N HIS A 148 13.41 2.45 29.35
CA HIS A 148 14.45 2.75 30.33
C HIS A 148 14.59 4.25 30.55
N ILE A 149 14.44 4.72 31.79
CA ILE A 149 14.68 6.12 32.19
C ILE A 149 15.95 6.16 33.05
N ASN A 150 16.93 6.98 32.68
CA ASN A 150 18.20 7.08 33.43
C ASN A 150 18.85 5.72 33.73
N LYS A 151 18.82 4.79 32.77
CA LYS A 151 19.30 3.39 32.91
C LYS A 151 18.49 2.52 33.88
N LYS A 152 17.39 3.00 34.46
CA LYS A 152 16.44 2.19 35.24
C LYS A 152 15.33 1.67 34.33
N PRO A 153 14.98 0.36 34.42
CA PRO A 153 13.88 -0.19 33.64
C PRO A 153 12.55 0.31 34.18
N VAL A 154 11.70 0.82 33.28
CA VAL A 154 10.37 1.36 33.59
C VAL A 154 9.33 0.74 32.66
N GLU A 155 8.12 0.64 33.18
CA GLU A 155 6.90 0.45 32.40
C GLU A 155 6.35 1.83 32.10
N TYR A 156 5.92 2.07 30.87
CA TYR A 156 5.33 3.34 30.50
C TYR A 156 4.09 3.18 29.62
N ILE A 157 3.16 4.08 29.81
CA ILE A 157 1.90 4.19 29.07
C ILE A 157 1.93 5.51 28.32
N THR A 158 1.34 5.49 27.14
CA THR A 158 1.21 6.69 26.32
C THR A 158 -0.26 6.92 26.03
N ILE A 159 -0.75 8.07 26.48
CA ILE A 159 -2.11 8.53 26.25
C ILE A 159 -2.09 9.54 25.11
N GLN A 160 -3.01 9.32 24.16
CA GLN A 160 -3.34 10.24 23.10
C GLN A 160 -4.53 11.07 23.57
N HIS A 161 -4.40 12.39 23.51
CA HIS A 161 -5.49 13.33 23.82
C HIS A 161 -5.63 14.37 22.73
N ASP A 162 -6.73 15.13 22.78
CA ASP A 162 -6.92 16.25 21.89
C ASP A 162 -6.10 17.45 22.38
N ALA A 163 -5.52 18.19 21.45
CA ALA A 163 -4.78 19.41 21.76
C ALA A 163 -5.75 20.55 22.07
N LYS A 164 -5.35 21.47 22.96
CA LYS A 164 -6.14 22.66 23.30
C LYS A 164 -5.39 23.90 22.89
N LEU A 165 -6.00 24.72 22.04
CA LEU A 165 -5.43 25.98 21.59
C LEU A 165 -6.50 27.07 21.67
N ASN A 166 -6.29 28.12 22.47
CA ASN A 166 -7.19 29.28 22.54
C ASN A 166 -8.69 28.90 22.68
N ASN A 167 -9.01 28.02 23.64
CA ASN A 167 -10.34 27.42 23.87
C ASN A 167 -10.91 26.52 22.75
N LYS A 168 -10.14 26.28 21.68
CA LYS A 168 -10.48 25.33 20.62
C LYS A 168 -9.84 23.98 20.91
N VAL A 169 -10.65 22.93 20.84
CA VAL A 169 -10.17 21.54 20.92
C VAL A 169 -9.80 21.09 19.50
N ILE A 170 -8.56 20.69 19.30
CA ILE A 170 -8.06 20.16 18.04
C ILE A 170 -7.90 18.65 18.20
N PRO A 171 -8.65 17.84 17.43
CA PRO A 171 -8.61 16.39 17.58
C PRO A 171 -7.21 15.81 17.35
N TYR A 172 -6.88 14.76 18.10
CA TYR A 172 -5.65 13.99 17.89
C TYR A 172 -5.52 13.48 16.43
N GLY A 173 -4.29 13.49 15.91
CA GLY A 173 -3.95 12.91 14.61
C GLY A 173 -4.35 13.77 13.41
N LYS A 174 -4.84 14.99 13.64
CA LYS A 174 -5.17 15.93 12.57
C LYS A 174 -3.90 16.46 11.92
N LYS A 175 -3.95 16.52 10.60
CA LYS A 175 -2.87 16.97 9.73
C LYS A 175 -3.17 18.36 9.19
N TYR A 176 -2.18 19.24 9.25
CA TYR A 176 -2.28 20.61 8.76
C TYR A 176 -1.20 20.90 7.75
N VAL A 177 -1.57 21.45 6.60
CA VAL A 177 -0.67 21.72 5.47
C VAL A 177 -0.35 23.20 5.42
N LEU A 178 0.94 23.52 5.29
CA LEU A 178 1.39 24.89 5.05
C LEU A 178 1.07 25.30 3.62
N LYS A 179 0.28 26.35 3.46
CA LYS A 179 0.10 27.06 2.20
C LYS A 179 1.02 28.27 2.18
N THR A 180 2.15 28.15 1.47
CA THR A 180 3.23 29.15 1.47
C THR A 180 2.77 30.54 1.00
N GLU A 181 1.75 30.62 0.14
CA GLU A 181 1.18 31.87 -0.37
C GLU A 181 0.49 32.70 0.74
N GLU A 182 -0.09 32.04 1.74
CA GLU A 182 -0.88 32.68 2.79
C GLU A 182 -0.19 32.63 4.16
N ASN A 183 0.94 31.92 4.26
CA ASN A 183 1.64 31.61 5.50
C ASN A 183 0.73 31.03 6.60
N LYS A 184 -0.21 30.16 6.18
CA LYS A 184 -1.24 29.56 7.03
C LYS A 184 -1.28 28.04 6.86
N TYR A 185 -1.69 27.37 7.92
CA TYR A 185 -1.76 25.92 8.01
C TYR A 185 -3.23 25.46 7.94
N HIS A 186 -3.63 24.79 6.87
CA HIS A 186 -5.01 24.33 6.70
C HIS A 186 -5.15 22.86 7.05
N MET A 187 -6.20 22.49 7.78
CA MET A 187 -6.47 21.09 8.08
C MET A 187 -6.74 20.30 6.79
N VAL A 188 -6.11 19.15 6.67
CA VAL A 188 -6.40 18.16 5.63
C VAL A 188 -7.69 17.42 5.99
N GLY A 189 -8.73 17.62 5.18
CA GLY A 189 -9.99 16.91 5.28
C GLY A 189 -9.88 15.44 4.91
N ALA A 190 -10.86 14.64 5.35
CA ALA A 190 -10.86 13.19 5.17
C ALA A 190 -10.96 12.74 3.69
N MET A 191 -11.49 13.60 2.81
CA MET A 191 -11.69 13.29 1.38
C MET A 191 -10.68 14.05 0.52
N ARG A 192 -9.98 13.34 -0.38
CA ARG A 192 -9.02 13.89 -1.36
C ARG A 192 -7.88 14.74 -0.77
N ASN A 193 -7.62 14.64 0.53
CA ASN A 193 -6.72 15.55 1.24
C ASN A 193 -7.07 17.04 0.99
N LEU A 194 -8.35 17.36 0.80
CA LEU A 194 -8.78 18.75 0.57
C LEU A 194 -8.45 19.60 1.79
N LEU A 195 -7.85 20.77 1.56
CA LEU A 195 -7.57 21.72 2.63
C LEU A 195 -8.90 22.35 3.08
N SER A 196 -9.16 22.35 4.38
CA SER A 196 -10.31 22.99 4.97
C SER A 196 -10.10 24.50 5.05
N ASP A 197 -11.02 25.28 4.50
CA ASP A 197 -11.01 26.75 4.61
C ASP A 197 -11.48 27.25 5.98
N LYS A 198 -12.14 26.40 6.76
CA LYS A 198 -12.70 26.74 8.08
C LYS A 198 -11.74 26.44 9.24
N GLU A 199 -10.85 25.47 9.05
CA GLU A 199 -9.92 25.01 10.08
C GLU A 199 -8.49 25.35 9.69
N VAL A 200 -8.12 26.59 10.03
CA VAL A 200 -6.83 27.18 9.70
C VAL A 200 -6.09 27.54 11.00
N LEU A 201 -4.80 27.24 11.05
CA LEU A 201 -3.87 27.61 12.12
C LEU A 201 -2.85 28.61 11.57
N THR A 202 -2.52 29.61 12.35
CA THR A 202 -1.46 30.59 12.03
C THR A 202 -0.10 30.09 12.50
N THR A 203 0.99 30.72 12.05
CA THR A 203 2.34 30.38 12.52
C THR A 203 2.48 30.54 14.03
N ASN A 204 1.83 31.56 14.62
CA ASN A 204 1.86 31.79 16.07
C ASN A 204 1.16 30.65 16.83
N ASP A 205 0.03 30.17 16.31
CA ASP A 205 -0.69 29.01 16.88
C ASP A 205 0.20 27.74 16.87
N ILE A 206 0.97 27.56 15.79
CA ILE A 206 1.92 26.44 15.68
C ILE A 206 3.08 26.60 16.66
N GLU A 207 3.59 27.81 16.86
CA GLU A 207 4.63 28.07 17.86
C GLU A 207 4.14 27.79 19.28
N GLU A 208 2.89 28.14 19.59
CA GLU A 208 2.25 27.82 20.88
C GLU A 208 2.11 26.31 21.07
N LEU A 209 1.59 25.59 20.07
CA LEU A 209 1.50 24.12 20.09
C LEU A 209 2.88 23.45 20.19
N ASN A 210 3.89 24.04 19.57
CA ASN A 210 5.27 23.56 19.65
C ASN A 210 5.85 23.72 21.06
N GLN A 211 5.61 24.87 21.70
CA GLN A 211 6.01 25.11 23.10
C GLN A 211 5.31 24.15 24.07
N GLN A 212 4.06 23.79 23.78
CA GLN A 212 3.28 22.82 24.55
C GLN A 212 3.70 21.35 24.29
N GLY A 213 4.53 21.09 23.27
CA GLY A 213 4.93 19.73 22.92
C GLY A 213 3.85 18.89 22.21
N GLU A 214 2.84 19.55 21.64
CA GLU A 214 1.65 18.90 21.06
C GLU A 214 1.86 18.48 19.59
N LEU A 215 3.01 18.84 19.00
CA LEU A 215 3.34 18.60 17.61
C LEU A 215 4.19 17.34 17.41
N LYS A 216 3.85 16.55 16.39
CA LYS A 216 4.65 15.41 15.97
C LYS A 216 6.05 15.85 15.52
N LEU A 217 7.06 15.17 16.03
CA LEU A 217 8.46 15.37 15.63
C LEU A 217 8.86 14.38 14.52
N ASP A 218 9.47 14.87 13.45
CA ASP A 218 10.20 14.00 12.53
C ASP A 218 11.51 13.53 13.18
N VAL A 219 11.62 12.22 13.36
CA VAL A 219 12.77 11.54 13.98
C VAL A 219 14.06 11.75 13.19
N LYS A 220 13.96 11.96 11.87
CA LYS A 220 15.14 12.06 10.98
C LYS A 220 15.69 13.48 10.91
N THR A 221 14.82 14.47 10.78
CA THR A 221 15.19 15.88 10.62
C THR A 221 15.15 16.66 11.92
N ARG A 222 14.58 16.09 13.00
CA ARG A 222 14.31 16.76 14.28
C ARG A 222 13.47 18.03 14.12
N SER A 223 12.62 18.06 13.10
CA SER A 223 11.72 19.17 12.80
C SER A 223 10.27 18.74 13.06
N HIS A 224 9.44 19.67 13.52
CA HIS A 224 7.97 19.49 13.57
C HIS A 224 7.32 19.72 12.20
N LEU A 225 8.08 20.28 11.26
CA LEU A 225 7.74 20.38 9.84
C LEU A 225 8.08 19.07 9.15
N LEU A 226 7.05 18.41 8.62
CA LEU A 226 7.13 17.16 7.88
C LEU A 226 6.97 17.47 6.39
N GLU A 227 7.73 16.78 5.54
CA GLU A 227 7.58 16.86 4.10
C GLU A 227 6.95 15.58 3.55
N GLU A 228 5.94 15.73 2.71
CA GLU A 228 5.43 14.62 1.88
C GLU A 228 5.35 15.01 0.41
N SER A 229 5.32 13.99 -0.44
CA SER A 229 5.11 14.15 -1.87
C SER A 229 3.63 13.93 -2.20
N VAL A 230 2.96 14.98 -2.68
CA VAL A 230 1.54 14.99 -3.00
C VAL A 230 1.34 15.09 -4.52
N GLY A 231 0.29 14.45 -5.01
CA GLY A 231 0.02 14.35 -6.44
C GLY A 231 1.01 13.46 -7.18
N GLY A 232 1.06 13.64 -8.50
CA GLY A 232 1.84 12.84 -9.43
C GLY A 232 1.26 11.45 -9.70
N ALA A 233 1.60 10.88 -10.85
CA ALA A 233 1.25 9.51 -11.21
C ALA A 233 2.47 8.60 -11.03
N PRO A 234 2.31 7.38 -10.48
CA PRO A 234 3.39 6.40 -10.46
C PRO A 234 3.93 6.15 -11.87
N VAL A 235 5.26 6.13 -12.05
CA VAL A 235 5.93 5.88 -13.34
C VAL A 235 5.35 4.63 -14.01
N VAL A 236 5.15 3.56 -13.22
CA VAL A 236 4.63 2.30 -13.74
C VAL A 236 3.23 2.45 -14.34
N VAL A 237 2.35 3.26 -13.73
CA VAL A 237 0.99 3.52 -14.23
C VAL A 237 1.04 4.30 -15.53
N VAL A 238 1.88 5.34 -15.60
CA VAL A 238 2.06 6.14 -16.81
C VAL A 238 2.60 5.25 -17.94
N TRP A 239 3.60 4.42 -17.65
CA TRP A 239 4.18 3.49 -18.62
C TRP A 239 3.16 2.48 -19.15
N LEU A 240 2.35 1.89 -18.26
CA LEU A 240 1.31 0.96 -18.66
C LEU A 240 0.15 1.64 -19.41
N ALA A 241 -0.21 2.87 -19.05
CA ALA A 241 -1.20 3.64 -19.79
C ALA A 241 -0.72 3.91 -21.23
N ILE A 242 0.55 4.33 -21.40
CA ILE A 242 1.14 4.58 -22.72
C ILE A 242 1.13 3.30 -23.57
N GLY A 243 1.56 2.16 -23.01
CA GLY A 243 1.56 0.89 -23.74
C GLY A 243 0.15 0.45 -24.12
N ALA A 244 -0.83 0.59 -23.22
CA ALA A 244 -2.22 0.25 -23.49
C ALA A 244 -2.83 1.11 -24.60
N VAL A 245 -2.63 2.43 -24.54
CA VAL A 245 -3.07 3.35 -25.59
C VAL A 245 -2.38 3.03 -26.92
N PHE A 246 -1.08 2.74 -26.90
CA PHE A 246 -0.33 2.32 -28.09
C PHE A 246 -0.93 1.07 -28.73
N PHE A 247 -1.22 0.02 -27.95
CA PHE A 247 -1.83 -1.20 -28.50
C PHE A 247 -3.24 -0.96 -29.00
N THR A 248 -4.04 -0.13 -28.31
CA THR A 248 -5.38 0.23 -28.77
C THR A 248 -5.36 0.93 -30.11
N ILE A 249 -4.44 1.89 -30.32
CA ILE A 249 -4.28 2.57 -31.61
C ILE A 249 -3.75 1.60 -32.67
N TYR A 250 -2.74 0.80 -32.35
CA TYR A 250 -2.15 -0.17 -33.28
C TYR A 250 -3.16 -1.21 -33.77
N MET A 251 -4.01 -1.71 -32.87
CA MET A 251 -5.10 -2.63 -33.19
C MET A 251 -6.34 -1.91 -33.76
N ARG A 252 -6.25 -0.60 -34.05
CA ARG A 252 -7.33 0.22 -34.63
C ARG A 252 -8.62 0.16 -33.82
N GLY A 253 -8.52 0.02 -32.50
CA GLY A 253 -9.66 -0.12 -31.61
C GLY A 253 -10.49 -1.40 -31.83
N TYR A 254 -9.92 -2.46 -32.42
CA TYR A 254 -10.67 -3.69 -32.73
C TYR A 254 -11.42 -4.27 -31.52
N ASN A 255 -10.87 -4.15 -30.30
CA ASN A 255 -11.52 -4.66 -29.09
C ASN A 255 -12.91 -4.04 -28.80
N PHE A 256 -13.19 -2.82 -29.28
CA PHE A 256 -14.52 -2.22 -29.12
C PHE A 256 -15.58 -2.93 -29.97
N TRP A 257 -15.22 -3.35 -31.18
CA TRP A 257 -16.14 -4.00 -32.13
C TRP A 257 -16.13 -5.52 -31.98
N GLY A 258 -14.96 -6.09 -31.73
CA GLY A 258 -14.74 -7.52 -31.53
C GLY A 258 -15.31 -8.08 -30.22
N PHE A 259 -15.80 -7.21 -29.33
CA PHE A 259 -16.47 -7.64 -28.09
C PHE A 259 -17.65 -8.57 -28.37
N PHE A 260 -18.51 -8.23 -29.32
CA PHE A 260 -19.65 -9.09 -29.68
C PHE A 260 -19.19 -10.44 -30.25
N HIS A 261 -18.15 -10.44 -31.08
CA HIS A 261 -17.57 -11.67 -31.60
C HIS A 261 -16.99 -12.54 -30.47
N SER A 262 -16.35 -11.93 -29.47
CA SER A 262 -15.84 -12.69 -28.30
C SER A 262 -16.95 -13.38 -27.51
N ILE A 263 -18.13 -12.77 -27.39
CA ILE A 263 -19.30 -13.41 -26.76
C ILE A 263 -19.75 -14.61 -27.58
N GLU A 264 -19.78 -14.51 -28.91
CA GLU A 264 -20.15 -15.64 -29.77
C GLU A 264 -19.18 -16.81 -29.65
N ILE A 265 -17.87 -16.54 -29.56
CA ILE A 265 -16.83 -17.55 -29.31
C ILE A 265 -17.08 -18.27 -27.98
N VAL A 266 -17.28 -17.52 -26.91
CA VAL A 266 -17.49 -18.08 -25.55
C VAL A 266 -18.79 -18.89 -25.45
N ARG A 267 -19.81 -18.55 -26.26
CA ARG A 267 -21.07 -19.30 -26.35
C ARG A 267 -20.95 -20.59 -27.16
N GLY A 268 -19.77 -20.90 -27.71
CA GLY A 268 -19.50 -22.13 -28.43
C GLY A 268 -19.96 -22.13 -29.89
N LYS A 269 -20.36 -20.98 -30.45
CA LYS A 269 -20.73 -20.86 -31.88
C LYS A 269 -19.56 -21.21 -32.82
N TYR A 270 -18.33 -21.06 -32.31
CA TYR A 270 -17.08 -21.33 -33.01
C TYR A 270 -16.29 -22.51 -32.42
N ASP A 271 -16.88 -23.29 -31.51
CA ASP A 271 -16.21 -24.47 -30.96
C ASP A 271 -16.17 -25.58 -32.02
N ASN A 272 -14.97 -26.07 -32.34
CA ASN A 272 -14.78 -27.22 -33.24
C ASN A 272 -14.19 -28.40 -32.45
N PRO A 273 -14.88 -29.56 -32.38
CA PRO A 273 -14.39 -30.76 -31.66
C PRO A 273 -13.06 -31.32 -32.18
N HIS A 274 -12.64 -30.93 -33.38
CA HIS A 274 -11.38 -31.36 -33.99
C HIS A 274 -10.20 -30.40 -33.75
N GLU A 275 -10.42 -29.27 -33.08
CA GLU A 275 -9.36 -28.32 -32.77
C GLU A 275 -8.57 -28.70 -31.51
N GLU A 276 -7.25 -28.56 -31.58
CA GLU A 276 -6.36 -28.87 -30.47
C GLU A 276 -6.49 -27.86 -29.32
N GLY A 277 -6.97 -28.32 -28.17
CA GLY A 277 -7.06 -27.58 -26.91
C GLY A 277 -7.40 -28.47 -25.72
N GLU A 278 -6.88 -28.13 -24.53
CA GLU A 278 -7.18 -28.88 -23.29
C GLU A 278 -8.54 -28.54 -22.69
N VAL A 279 -9.01 -27.32 -22.95
CA VAL A 279 -10.20 -26.72 -22.34
C VAL A 279 -11.01 -25.97 -23.39
N THR A 280 -12.33 -25.93 -23.20
CA THR A 280 -13.22 -25.16 -24.07
C THR A 280 -12.99 -23.65 -23.91
N HIS A 281 -13.46 -22.85 -24.88
CA HIS A 281 -13.37 -21.39 -24.79
C HIS A 281 -14.03 -20.83 -23.52
N PHE A 282 -15.16 -21.42 -23.10
CA PHE A 282 -15.82 -21.04 -21.85
C PHE A 282 -15.00 -21.40 -20.61
N GLN A 283 -14.44 -22.61 -20.55
CA GLN A 283 -13.59 -23.03 -19.43
C GLN A 283 -12.33 -22.18 -19.30
N ALA A 284 -11.71 -21.83 -20.44
CA ALA A 284 -10.58 -20.91 -20.45
C ALA A 284 -10.95 -19.52 -19.91
N LEU A 285 -12.10 -18.99 -20.33
CA LEU A 285 -12.62 -17.72 -19.80
C LEU A 285 -12.92 -17.81 -18.31
N ALA A 286 -13.60 -18.86 -17.85
CA ALA A 286 -13.96 -19.06 -16.45
C ALA A 286 -12.72 -19.15 -15.56
N SER A 287 -11.67 -19.85 -16.00
CA SER A 287 -10.37 -19.92 -15.31
C SER A 287 -9.66 -18.57 -15.23
N ALA A 288 -9.66 -17.80 -16.33
CA ALA A 288 -9.09 -16.45 -16.32
C ALA A 288 -9.87 -15.47 -15.43
N LEU A 289 -11.21 -15.56 -15.44
CA LEU A 289 -12.09 -14.73 -14.62
C LEU A 289 -11.97 -15.08 -13.13
N SER A 290 -11.88 -16.36 -12.76
CA SER A 290 -11.73 -16.75 -11.35
C SER A 290 -10.42 -16.27 -10.74
N ALA A 291 -9.34 -16.20 -11.54
CA ALA A 291 -8.06 -15.67 -11.10
C ALA A 291 -8.04 -14.14 -11.00
N THR A 292 -8.87 -13.44 -11.79
CA THR A 292 -8.86 -11.97 -11.87
C THR A 292 -9.95 -11.32 -11.05
N VAL A 293 -11.08 -11.98 -10.79
CA VAL A 293 -12.19 -11.47 -9.99
C VAL A 293 -12.08 -12.04 -8.58
N GLY A 294 -11.76 -11.18 -7.61
CA GLY A 294 -11.69 -11.56 -6.21
C GLY A 294 -12.08 -10.42 -5.27
N LEU A 295 -12.20 -10.73 -3.98
CA LEU A 295 -12.50 -9.76 -2.91
C LEU A 295 -11.53 -8.58 -2.93
N GLY A 296 -10.27 -8.82 -3.29
CA GLY A 296 -9.25 -7.79 -3.44
C GLY A 296 -9.61 -6.70 -4.46
N ASN A 297 -10.26 -7.06 -5.56
CA ASN A 297 -10.65 -6.09 -6.59
C ASN A 297 -11.82 -5.23 -6.12
N ILE A 298 -12.79 -5.84 -5.44
CA ILE A 298 -13.95 -5.14 -4.90
C ILE A 298 -13.49 -4.15 -3.83
N ALA A 299 -12.72 -4.63 -2.85
CA ALA A 299 -12.17 -3.79 -1.79
C ALA A 299 -11.22 -2.70 -2.34
N GLY A 300 -10.40 -3.03 -3.34
CA GLY A 300 -9.50 -2.09 -4.00
C GLY A 300 -10.23 -0.95 -4.70
N VAL A 301 -11.33 -1.26 -5.41
CA VAL A 301 -12.19 -0.24 -6.02
C VAL A 301 -12.83 0.64 -4.94
N THR A 302 -13.34 0.05 -3.85
CA THR A 302 -13.90 0.83 -2.73
C THR A 302 -12.86 1.78 -2.14
N ILE A 303 -11.66 1.29 -1.80
CA ILE A 303 -10.58 2.12 -1.25
C ILE A 303 -10.21 3.25 -2.22
N ALA A 304 -10.07 2.94 -3.51
CA ALA A 304 -9.73 3.93 -4.51
C ALA A 304 -10.83 5.00 -4.68
N MET A 305 -12.10 4.62 -4.60
CA MET A 305 -13.23 5.55 -4.64
C MET A 305 -13.31 6.40 -3.37
N THR A 306 -13.09 5.81 -2.20
CA THR A 306 -13.09 6.56 -0.93
C THR A 306 -11.96 7.59 -0.89
N LEU A 307 -10.76 7.22 -1.36
CA LEU A 307 -9.60 8.11 -1.36
C LEU A 307 -9.60 9.10 -2.54
N GLY A 308 -9.96 8.63 -3.73
CA GLY A 308 -9.91 9.39 -4.98
C GLY A 308 -11.19 10.14 -5.33
N GLY A 309 -12.30 9.85 -4.63
CA GLY A 309 -13.62 10.39 -4.94
C GLY A 309 -14.30 9.70 -6.13
N PRO A 310 -15.49 10.17 -6.55
CA PRO A 310 -16.29 9.53 -7.60
C PRO A 310 -15.61 9.53 -8.98
N GLY A 311 -14.72 10.49 -9.24
CA GLY A 311 -13.94 10.54 -10.49
C GLY A 311 -12.96 9.37 -10.65
N ALA A 312 -12.56 8.71 -9.56
CA ALA A 312 -11.69 7.54 -9.63
C ALA A 312 -12.33 6.39 -10.42
N PHE A 313 -13.64 6.17 -10.24
CA PHE A 313 -14.39 5.15 -10.97
C PHE A 313 -14.40 5.41 -12.48
N PHE A 314 -14.63 6.66 -12.88
CA PHE A 314 -14.58 7.07 -14.29
C PHE A 314 -13.22 6.73 -14.93
N TRP A 315 -12.12 7.09 -14.27
CA TRP A 315 -10.78 6.80 -14.79
C TRP A 315 -10.42 5.31 -14.75
N MET A 316 -10.90 4.56 -13.76
CA MET A 316 -10.76 3.11 -13.72
C MET A 316 -11.42 2.42 -14.91
N LEU A 317 -12.60 2.88 -15.32
CA LEU A 317 -13.29 2.36 -16.51
C LEU A 317 -12.47 2.59 -17.78
N PHE A 318 -11.94 3.80 -17.99
CA PHE A 318 -11.06 4.09 -19.13
C PHE A 318 -9.78 3.26 -19.12
N CYS A 319 -9.13 3.12 -17.96
CA CYS A 319 -7.95 2.27 -17.84
C CYS A 319 -8.27 0.80 -18.15
N GLY A 320 -9.45 0.31 -17.72
CA GLY A 320 -9.94 -1.03 -18.06
C GLY A 320 -10.17 -1.22 -19.56
N LEU A 321 -10.78 -0.24 -20.23
CA LEU A 321 -11.02 -0.26 -21.67
C LEU A 321 -9.71 -0.34 -22.47
N PHE A 322 -8.72 0.50 -22.15
CA PHE A 322 -7.39 0.41 -22.79
C PHE A 322 -6.65 -0.87 -22.39
N GLY A 323 -6.78 -1.30 -21.13
CA GLY A 323 -6.20 -2.54 -20.61
C GLY A 323 -6.68 -3.79 -21.34
N MET A 324 -7.94 -3.82 -21.78
CA MET A 324 -8.49 -4.93 -22.58
C MET A 324 -7.64 -5.20 -23.83
N THR A 325 -7.18 -4.15 -24.51
CA THR A 325 -6.36 -4.33 -25.71
C THR A 325 -4.97 -4.88 -25.38
N SER A 326 -4.39 -4.44 -24.26
CA SER A 326 -3.11 -4.98 -23.79
C SER A 326 -3.22 -6.48 -23.49
N LYS A 327 -4.31 -6.88 -22.80
CA LYS A 327 -4.55 -8.29 -22.49
C LYS A 327 -4.80 -9.13 -23.73
N PHE A 328 -5.54 -8.58 -24.70
CA PHE A 328 -5.76 -9.24 -25.98
C PHE A 328 -4.43 -9.55 -26.68
N VAL A 329 -3.53 -8.56 -26.82
CA VAL A 329 -2.21 -8.76 -27.43
C VAL A 329 -1.40 -9.84 -26.70
N GLU A 330 -1.40 -9.81 -25.37
CA GLU A 330 -0.71 -10.81 -24.55
C GLU A 330 -1.25 -12.22 -24.81
N CYS A 331 -2.56 -12.40 -24.80
CA CYS A 331 -3.21 -13.69 -25.03
C CYS A 331 -2.98 -14.19 -26.47
N THR A 332 -3.02 -13.30 -27.47
CA THR A 332 -2.71 -13.64 -28.86
C THR A 332 -1.27 -14.15 -29.01
N LEU A 333 -0.29 -13.50 -28.37
CA LEU A 333 1.09 -13.97 -28.37
C LEU A 333 1.23 -15.30 -27.62
N GLY A 334 0.51 -15.47 -26.52
CA GLY A 334 0.43 -16.72 -25.76
C GLY A 334 -0.04 -17.90 -26.61
N GLN A 335 -1.07 -17.70 -27.44
CA GLN A 335 -1.57 -18.70 -28.38
C GLN A 335 -0.60 -18.92 -29.55
N LYS A 336 -0.08 -17.84 -30.17
CA LYS A 336 0.82 -17.93 -31.32
C LYS A 336 2.10 -18.71 -31.02
N TYR A 337 2.68 -18.52 -29.83
CA TYR A 337 3.94 -19.15 -29.43
C TYR A 337 3.76 -20.34 -28.47
N ARG A 338 2.54 -20.88 -28.35
CA ARG A 338 2.24 -22.05 -27.51
C ARG A 338 3.09 -23.26 -27.93
N THR A 339 3.37 -24.13 -26.98
CA THR A 339 4.09 -25.39 -27.22
C THR A 339 3.27 -26.53 -26.68
N VAL A 340 2.91 -27.47 -27.54
CA VAL A 340 2.29 -28.74 -27.14
C VAL A 340 3.41 -29.69 -26.73
N LYS A 341 3.33 -30.20 -25.50
CA LYS A 341 4.26 -31.21 -25.00
C LYS A 341 3.85 -32.62 -25.49
N PRO A 342 4.76 -33.60 -25.42
CA PRO A 342 4.44 -34.99 -25.80
C PRO A 342 3.33 -35.65 -24.96
N ASP A 343 3.10 -35.16 -23.74
CA ASP A 343 2.01 -35.60 -22.85
C ASP A 343 0.64 -34.98 -23.20
N GLY A 344 0.56 -34.23 -24.29
CA GLY A 344 -0.63 -33.49 -24.71
C GLY A 344 -0.79 -32.14 -24.01
N THR A 345 0.08 -31.79 -23.04
CA THR A 345 -0.09 -30.55 -22.29
C THR A 345 0.34 -29.31 -23.07
N ILE A 346 -0.44 -28.23 -23.00
CA ILE A 346 -0.20 -26.99 -23.73
C ILE A 346 0.46 -25.97 -22.81
N LEU A 347 1.70 -25.59 -23.14
CA LEU A 347 2.40 -24.49 -22.48
C LEU A 347 2.31 -23.23 -23.33
N GLY A 348 1.53 -22.26 -22.87
CA GLY A 348 1.39 -20.93 -23.47
C GLY A 348 1.61 -19.83 -22.44
N GLY A 349 1.97 -18.63 -22.91
CA GLY A 349 2.12 -17.45 -22.06
C GLY A 349 3.50 -16.77 -22.17
N PRO A 350 3.76 -15.78 -21.31
CA PRO A 350 4.91 -14.89 -21.43
C PRO A 350 6.26 -15.59 -21.39
N MET A 351 6.42 -16.60 -20.55
CA MET A 351 7.63 -17.42 -20.53
C MET A 351 7.93 -18.08 -21.88
N ARG A 352 6.90 -18.43 -22.67
CA ARG A 352 7.09 -19.06 -23.98
C ARG A 352 7.30 -18.03 -25.08
N TYR A 353 6.44 -17.01 -25.16
CA TYR A 353 6.54 -16.01 -26.23
C TYR A 353 7.73 -15.06 -26.04
N LEU A 354 8.22 -14.83 -24.81
CA LEU A 354 9.45 -14.06 -24.60
C LEU A 354 10.66 -14.81 -25.16
N LYS A 355 10.76 -16.12 -24.89
CA LYS A 355 11.85 -16.94 -25.41
C LYS A 355 11.80 -17.06 -26.95
N ARG A 356 10.66 -17.52 -27.48
CA ARG A 356 10.51 -17.80 -28.92
C ARG A 356 10.34 -16.54 -29.77
N GLY A 357 9.54 -15.58 -29.31
CA GLY A 357 9.31 -14.33 -30.03
C GLY A 357 10.56 -13.46 -30.13
N LEU A 358 11.42 -13.42 -29.10
CA LEU A 358 12.71 -12.73 -29.20
C LEU A 358 13.74 -13.50 -30.03
N GLU A 359 13.69 -14.83 -30.00
CA GLU A 359 14.52 -15.67 -30.86
C GLU A 359 14.27 -15.38 -32.35
N GLU A 360 13.01 -15.22 -32.77
CA GLU A 360 12.66 -14.84 -34.15
C GLU A 360 13.21 -13.48 -34.60
N ILE A 361 13.50 -12.58 -33.65
CA ILE A 361 14.06 -11.23 -33.92
C ILE A 361 15.59 -11.22 -33.82
N GLY A 362 16.22 -12.35 -33.51
CA GLY A 362 17.67 -12.48 -33.35
C GLY A 362 18.17 -12.11 -31.94
N LEU A 363 17.27 -12.00 -30.96
CA LEU A 363 17.57 -11.63 -29.57
C LEU A 363 17.37 -12.81 -28.60
N LYS A 364 17.74 -14.02 -29.04
CA LYS A 364 17.62 -15.26 -28.26
C LYS A 364 18.17 -15.20 -26.82
N PRO A 365 19.38 -14.68 -26.54
CA PRO A 365 19.90 -14.65 -25.17
C PRO A 365 19.04 -13.76 -24.25
N LEU A 366 18.57 -12.62 -24.77
CA LEU A 366 17.68 -11.74 -24.02
C LEU A 366 16.33 -12.43 -23.72
N GLY A 367 15.78 -13.16 -24.69
CA GLY A 367 14.51 -13.88 -24.50
C GLY A 367 14.56 -14.96 -23.43
N ILE A 368 15.68 -15.67 -23.32
CA ILE A 368 15.88 -16.68 -22.27
C ILE A 368 15.93 -16.02 -20.89
N VAL A 369 16.74 -14.95 -20.74
CA VAL A 369 16.89 -14.24 -19.47
C VAL A 369 15.54 -13.66 -19.00
N LEU A 370 14.82 -12.99 -19.90
CA LEU A 370 13.54 -12.37 -19.56
C LEU A 370 12.45 -13.39 -19.27
N SER A 371 12.41 -14.51 -20.00
CA SER A 371 11.51 -15.62 -19.68
C SER A 371 11.77 -16.14 -18.27
N PHE A 372 13.04 -16.33 -17.89
CA PHE A 372 13.39 -16.84 -16.57
C PHE A 372 12.99 -15.86 -15.47
N ILE A 373 13.32 -14.58 -15.63
CA ILE A 373 12.95 -13.50 -14.72
C ILE A 373 11.42 -13.44 -14.55
N PHE A 374 10.68 -13.46 -15.66
CA PHE A 374 9.22 -13.45 -15.63
C PHE A 374 8.65 -14.65 -14.86
N THR A 375 9.17 -15.86 -15.11
CA THR A 375 8.70 -17.07 -14.42
C THR A 375 8.92 -16.97 -12.91
N VAL A 376 10.13 -16.56 -12.46
CA VAL A 376 10.43 -16.41 -11.03
C VAL A 376 9.53 -15.35 -10.40
N MET A 377 9.36 -14.19 -11.05
CA MET A 377 8.51 -13.12 -10.56
C MET A 377 7.03 -13.54 -10.49
N CYS A 378 6.54 -14.26 -11.50
CA CYS A 378 5.16 -14.75 -11.53
C CYS A 378 4.86 -15.74 -10.41
N ILE A 379 5.81 -16.64 -10.10
CA ILE A 379 5.71 -17.56 -8.96
C ILE A 379 5.61 -16.77 -7.65
N LEU A 380 6.51 -15.80 -7.43
CA LEU A 380 6.50 -14.97 -6.22
C LEU A 380 5.23 -14.12 -6.09
N ALA A 381 4.77 -13.51 -7.19
CA ALA A 381 3.55 -12.71 -7.23
C ALA A 381 2.30 -13.55 -6.91
N SER A 382 2.26 -14.81 -7.37
CA SER A 382 1.16 -15.73 -7.09
C SER A 382 1.03 -16.06 -5.60
N PHE A 383 2.14 -16.17 -4.87
CA PHE A 383 2.10 -16.32 -3.41
C PHE A 383 1.65 -15.04 -2.71
N GLY A 384 2.18 -13.88 -3.13
CA GLY A 384 1.90 -12.58 -2.50
C GLY A 384 0.46 -12.11 -2.72
N GLY A 385 0.16 -11.61 -3.93
CA GLY A 385 -1.14 -11.05 -4.26
C GLY A 385 -2.23 -12.10 -4.43
N GLY A 386 -1.90 -13.20 -5.10
CA GLY A 386 -2.86 -14.26 -5.42
C GLY A 386 -3.38 -14.99 -4.18
N ASN A 387 -2.47 -15.58 -3.41
CA ASN A 387 -2.81 -16.44 -2.27
C ASN A 387 -2.91 -15.66 -0.95
N MET A 388 -1.80 -15.10 -0.47
CA MET A 388 -1.73 -14.55 0.90
C MET A 388 -2.69 -13.37 1.11
N PHE A 389 -2.73 -12.42 0.18
CA PHE A 389 -3.59 -11.24 0.31
C PHE A 389 -5.08 -11.62 0.28
N GLN A 390 -5.50 -12.46 -0.67
CA GLN A 390 -6.90 -12.89 -0.76
C GLN A 390 -7.33 -13.74 0.44
N SER A 391 -6.49 -14.68 0.90
CA SER A 391 -6.80 -15.48 2.10
C SER A 391 -6.89 -14.63 3.35
N ASN A 392 -6.02 -13.63 3.53
CA ASN A 392 -6.05 -12.74 4.69
C ASN A 392 -7.34 -11.90 4.72
N GLN A 393 -7.75 -11.34 3.58
CA GLN A 393 -8.99 -10.55 3.47
C GLN A 393 -10.23 -11.38 3.78
N SER A 394 -10.31 -12.60 3.25
CA SER A 394 -11.40 -13.52 3.55
C SER A 394 -11.42 -13.89 5.04
N GLY A 395 -10.26 -14.24 5.61
CA GLY A 395 -10.14 -14.61 7.02
C GLY A 395 -10.56 -13.48 7.97
N ALA A 396 -10.11 -12.25 7.70
CA ALA A 396 -10.51 -11.07 8.48
C ALA A 396 -12.02 -10.81 8.41
N THR A 397 -12.62 -10.98 7.24
CA THR A 397 -14.07 -10.79 7.05
C THR A 397 -14.88 -11.83 7.80
N VAL A 398 -14.48 -13.11 7.71
CA VAL A 398 -15.15 -14.21 8.43
C VAL A 398 -15.02 -14.02 9.94
N LEU A 399 -13.84 -13.66 10.44
CA LEU A 399 -13.63 -13.40 11.86
C LEU A 399 -14.54 -12.26 12.36
N ALA A 400 -14.64 -11.17 11.60
CA ALA A 400 -15.50 -10.05 11.95
C ALA A 400 -16.99 -10.46 12.00
N GLN A 401 -17.44 -11.32 11.09
CA GLN A 401 -18.81 -11.84 11.10
C GLN A 401 -19.08 -12.76 12.29
N ILE A 402 -18.14 -13.64 12.64
CA ILE A 402 -18.26 -14.53 13.81
C ILE A 402 -18.36 -13.69 15.09
N GLN A 403 -17.48 -12.70 15.25
CA GLN A 403 -17.50 -11.81 16.41
C GLN A 403 -18.79 -11.00 16.52
N GLN A 404 -19.40 -10.61 15.40
CA GLN A 404 -20.71 -9.96 15.39
C GLN A 404 -21.87 -10.90 15.75
N SER A 405 -21.73 -12.21 15.55
CA SER A 405 -22.74 -13.20 15.89
C SER A 405 -22.70 -13.68 17.34
N GLU A 406 -21.56 -13.46 18.03
CA GLU A 406 -21.39 -13.76 19.45
C GLU A 406 -21.81 -12.60 20.38
N ILE A 407 -22.12 -11.43 19.81
CA ILE A 407 -22.70 -10.25 20.49
C ILE A 407 -24.20 -10.21 20.19
#